data_AF-A0A163ESM0-F1
#
_entry.id   AF-A0A163ESM0-F1
#
_cell.length_a   1.000
_cell.length_b   1.000
_cell.length_c   1.000
_cell.angle_alpha   90.00
_cell.angle_beta   90.00
_cell.angle_gamma   90.00
#
_symmetry.space_group_name_H-M   'P 1'
#
loop_
_entity.id
_entity.type
_entity.pdbx_description
1 polymer ?
#
loop_
_entity_poly.entity_id
_entity_poly.type
_entity_poly.pdbx_seq_one_letter_code
_entity_poly.pdbx_strand_id
1 'polypeptide(L)'
;MRWPLKNWRKTLGFDDVDSLIVIGGSPPGLRSSTPYREHVVPACLIKDEAIRLAQEGAGINTIADFIKHHLYLVLLTEDEAKQLNEKVDQGGLGYKTSMPEGWIFGDNPIERITTAGIQVNYNKSIPLHYWKPWNKRKRDKLKDFISRQLGFD
;
A
#
# COMPACT_ATOMS: atom_id res chain seq x y z
N MET A 1 3.43 -26.39 -6.46
CA MET A 1 3.02 -25.95 -7.81
C MET A 1 4.08 -25.00 -8.35
N ARG A 2 4.75 -25.31 -9.47
CA ARG A 2 5.81 -24.47 -10.05
C ARG A 2 5.18 -23.62 -11.16
N TRP A 3 5.06 -22.31 -10.92
CA TRP A 3 4.46 -21.39 -11.88
C TRP A 3 5.37 -21.21 -13.09
N PRO A 4 4.87 -21.23 -14.35
CA PRO A 4 5.69 -21.31 -15.55
C PRO A 4 6.40 -19.99 -15.94
N LEU A 5 6.08 -18.88 -15.26
CA LEU A 5 6.60 -17.55 -15.62
C LEU A 5 7.72 -17.13 -14.65
N LYS A 6 8.95 -17.00 -15.17
CA LYS A 6 10.12 -16.52 -14.42
C LYS A 6 9.93 -15.11 -13.85
N ASN A 7 9.16 -14.25 -14.53
CA ASN A 7 8.80 -12.92 -14.07
C ASN A 7 7.33 -12.62 -14.43
N TRP A 8 6.42 -13.26 -13.69
CA TRP A 8 4.97 -13.14 -13.89
C TRP A 8 4.47 -11.70 -13.85
N ARG A 9 5.13 -10.83 -13.08
CA ARG A 9 4.78 -9.41 -12.93
C ARG A 9 4.86 -8.68 -14.27
N LYS A 10 6.00 -8.85 -14.95
CA LYS A 10 6.22 -8.31 -16.30
C LYS A 10 5.39 -9.04 -17.35
N THR A 11 5.24 -10.37 -17.25
CA THR A 11 4.50 -11.15 -18.25
C THR A 11 3.00 -10.84 -18.28
N LEU A 12 2.41 -10.46 -17.15
CA LEU A 12 0.98 -10.16 -17.04
C LEU A 12 0.68 -8.66 -17.13
N GLY A 13 1.65 -7.82 -17.48
CA GLY A 13 1.45 -6.37 -17.65
C GLY A 13 1.10 -5.65 -16.35
N PHE A 14 1.43 -6.20 -15.18
CA PHE A 14 1.14 -5.52 -13.91
C PHE A 14 1.89 -4.20 -13.75
N ASP A 15 3.00 -4.03 -14.47
CA ASP A 15 3.74 -2.77 -14.50
C ASP A 15 3.03 -1.68 -15.34
N ASP A 16 2.08 -2.06 -16.20
CA ASP A 16 1.39 -1.12 -17.11
C ASP A 16 0.40 -0.23 -16.34
N VAL A 17 -0.14 -0.73 -15.23
CA VAL A 17 -1.05 0.04 -14.35
C VAL A 17 -0.33 1.04 -13.46
N ASP A 18 1.00 0.95 -13.34
CA ASP A 18 1.78 1.88 -12.50
C ASP A 18 1.57 3.32 -12.93
N SER A 19 1.45 3.58 -14.24
CA SER A 19 1.15 4.91 -14.79
C SER A 19 -0.13 5.54 -14.23
N LEU A 20 -1.10 4.71 -13.82
CA LEU A 20 -2.37 5.16 -13.23
C LEU A 20 -2.17 5.59 -11.78
N ILE A 21 -1.32 4.90 -11.04
CA ILE A 21 -1.12 5.06 -9.59
C ILE A 21 0.14 5.84 -9.20
N VAL A 22 1.01 6.21 -10.15
CA VAL A 22 2.08 7.17 -9.92
C VAL A 22 1.49 8.56 -9.70
N ILE A 23 1.82 9.16 -8.56
CA ILE A 23 1.23 10.42 -8.07
C ILE A 23 2.18 11.62 -8.11
N GLY A 24 3.46 11.38 -8.37
CA GLY A 24 4.50 12.39 -8.34
C GLY A 24 5.87 11.75 -8.12
N GLY A 25 6.84 12.58 -7.76
CA GLY A 25 8.18 12.12 -7.42
C GLY A 25 9.02 13.19 -6.74
N SER A 26 10.16 12.78 -6.22
CA SER A 26 11.16 13.71 -5.72
C SER A 26 11.78 14.50 -6.88
N PRO A 27 12.27 15.74 -6.68
CA PRO A 27 12.96 16.48 -7.72
C PRO A 27 14.11 15.71 -8.41
N PRO A 28 14.98 14.95 -7.71
CA PRO A 28 15.98 14.12 -8.37
C PRO A 28 15.37 12.87 -9.02
N GLY A 29 14.37 12.23 -8.41
CA GLY A 29 13.66 11.08 -8.99
C GLY A 29 13.00 11.42 -10.34
N LEU A 30 12.33 12.56 -10.44
CA LEU A 30 11.69 13.04 -11.67
C LEU A 30 12.69 13.39 -12.79
N ARG A 31 13.95 13.68 -12.44
CA ARG A 31 15.02 13.98 -13.40
C ARG A 31 15.83 12.75 -13.79
N SER A 32 15.66 11.64 -13.08
CA SER A 32 16.35 10.39 -13.38
C SER A 32 15.83 9.79 -14.69
N SER A 33 16.72 9.27 -15.52
CA SER A 33 16.36 8.46 -16.69
C SER A 33 15.86 7.07 -16.30
N THR A 34 16.16 6.63 -15.07
CA THR A 34 15.75 5.35 -14.51
C THR A 34 15.25 5.55 -13.08
N PRO A 35 14.08 6.18 -12.88
CA PRO A 35 13.52 6.41 -11.56
C PRO A 35 13.13 5.08 -10.89
N TYR A 36 13.32 5.02 -9.58
CA TYR A 36 12.80 3.95 -8.75
C TYR A 36 11.32 4.21 -8.46
N ARG A 37 10.45 3.24 -8.75
CA ARG A 37 9.01 3.29 -8.44
C ARG A 37 8.80 2.73 -7.04
N GLU A 38 8.59 3.63 -6.08
CA GLU A 38 8.43 3.27 -4.67
C GLU A 38 6.96 3.34 -4.26
N HIS A 39 6.47 2.34 -3.54
CA HIS A 39 5.11 2.38 -3.01
C HIS A 39 5.03 3.33 -1.83
N VAL A 40 4.03 4.19 -1.84
CA VAL A 40 3.81 5.13 -0.75
C VAL A 40 3.43 4.39 0.54
N VAL A 41 2.53 3.41 0.44
CA VAL A 41 2.26 2.40 1.48
C VAL A 41 2.79 1.04 0.98
N PRO A 42 3.61 0.31 1.75
CA PRO A 42 4.16 -0.97 1.32
C PRO A 42 3.08 -1.93 0.79
N ALA A 43 3.28 -2.45 -0.42
CA ALA A 43 2.31 -3.32 -1.10
C ALA A 43 1.95 -4.58 -0.27
N CYS A 44 2.86 -5.07 0.58
CA CYS A 44 2.58 -6.19 1.47
C CYS A 44 1.48 -5.85 2.48
N LEU A 45 1.50 -4.65 3.08
CA LEU A 45 0.50 -4.20 4.04
C LEU A 45 -0.87 -4.03 3.38
N ILE A 46 -0.91 -3.43 2.18
CA ILE A 46 -2.14 -3.29 1.39
C ILE A 46 -2.74 -4.67 1.09
N LYS A 47 -1.90 -5.62 0.66
CA LYS A 47 -2.32 -6.99 0.35
C LYS A 47 -2.85 -7.71 1.59
N ASP A 48 -2.17 -7.62 2.72
CA ASP A 48 -2.58 -8.27 3.97
C ASP A 48 -3.91 -7.69 4.49
N GLU A 49 -4.09 -6.37 4.43
CA GLU A 49 -5.34 -5.71 4.85
C GLU A 49 -6.50 -5.99 3.88
N ALA A 50 -6.27 -6.03 2.57
CA ALA A 50 -7.28 -6.43 1.60
C ALA A 50 -7.76 -7.87 1.84
N ILE A 51 -6.85 -8.79 2.20
CA ILE A 51 -7.19 -10.16 2.58
C ILE A 51 -8.00 -10.17 3.87
N ARG A 52 -7.61 -9.40 4.89
CA ARG A 52 -8.37 -9.27 6.15
C ARG A 52 -9.79 -8.78 5.89
N LEU A 53 -9.96 -7.72 5.09
CA LEU A 53 -11.28 -7.21 4.68
C LEU A 53 -12.12 -8.28 4.01
N ALA A 54 -11.55 -9.05 3.07
CA ALA A 54 -12.25 -10.16 2.41
C ALA A 54 -12.66 -11.25 3.40
N GLN A 55 -11.77 -11.68 4.29
CA GLN A 55 -12.03 -12.69 5.31
C GLN A 55 -13.12 -12.26 6.29
N GLU A 56 -13.23 -10.96 6.58
CA GLU A 56 -14.28 -10.41 7.43
C GLU A 56 -15.63 -10.20 6.71
N GLY A 57 -15.68 -10.44 5.41
CA GLY A 57 -16.88 -10.34 4.59
C GLY A 57 -17.13 -8.94 4.02
N ALA A 58 -16.10 -8.11 3.89
CA ALA A 58 -16.22 -6.85 3.15
C ALA A 58 -16.55 -7.14 1.67
N GLY A 59 -17.43 -6.32 1.10
CA GLY A 59 -17.80 -6.45 -0.32
C GLY A 59 -16.67 -6.01 -1.25
N ILE A 60 -16.70 -6.49 -2.50
CA ILE A 60 -15.70 -6.15 -3.53
C ILE A 60 -15.50 -4.64 -3.70
N ASN A 61 -16.57 -3.85 -3.67
CA ASN A 61 -16.50 -2.39 -3.79
C ASN A 61 -15.76 -1.75 -2.62
N THR A 62 -15.88 -2.29 -1.40
CA THR A 62 -15.16 -1.79 -0.22
C THR A 62 -13.67 -2.08 -0.35
N ILE A 63 -13.30 -3.27 -0.80
CA ILE A 63 -11.90 -3.66 -0.99
C ILE A 63 -11.28 -2.83 -2.13
N ALA A 64 -12.00 -2.65 -3.24
CA ALA A 64 -11.56 -1.80 -4.33
C ALA A 64 -11.37 -0.34 -3.89
N ASP A 65 -12.29 0.19 -3.08
CA ASP A 65 -12.18 1.54 -2.51
C ASP A 65 -10.98 1.66 -1.55
N PHE A 66 -10.74 0.65 -0.71
CA PHE A 66 -9.54 0.58 0.12
C PHE A 66 -8.25 0.62 -0.71
N ILE A 67 -8.14 -0.22 -1.75
CA ILE A 67 -6.97 -0.27 -2.63
C ILE A 67 -6.77 1.08 -3.33
N LYS A 68 -7.84 1.69 -3.83
CA LYS A 68 -7.80 2.99 -4.52
C LYS A 68 -7.23 4.12 -3.67
N HIS A 69 -7.38 4.05 -2.34
CA HIS A 69 -6.92 5.07 -1.40
C HIS A 69 -5.52 4.83 -0.81
N HIS A 70 -4.90 3.66 -1.07
CA HIS A 70 -3.61 3.32 -0.46
C HIS A 70 -2.57 2.83 -1.47
N LEU A 71 -2.98 2.38 -2.66
CA LEU A 71 -2.08 1.91 -3.71
C LEU A 71 -1.60 3.08 -4.56
N TYR A 72 -0.56 3.77 -4.09
CA TYR A 72 0.11 4.85 -4.81
C TYR A 72 1.60 4.59 -4.96
N LEU A 73 2.18 5.15 -6.03
CA LEU A 73 3.61 5.11 -6.33
C LEU A 73 4.18 6.53 -6.40
N VAL A 74 5.41 6.70 -5.95
CA VAL A 74 6.23 7.89 -6.19
C VAL A 74 7.50 7.51 -6.96
N LEU A 75 8.00 8.44 -7.75
CA LEU A 75 9.28 8.32 -8.46
C LEU A 75 10.40 8.89 -7.60
N LEU A 76 11.33 8.03 -7.18
CA LEU A 76 12.48 8.35 -6.33
C LEU A 76 13.79 7.98 -7.04
N THR A 77 14.92 8.39 -6.48
CA THR A 77 16.22 7.78 -6.80
C THR A 77 16.37 6.43 -6.11
N GLU A 78 17.34 5.62 -6.54
CA GLU A 78 17.67 4.38 -5.84
C GLU A 78 18.15 4.64 -4.41
N ASP A 79 18.88 5.73 -4.17
CA ASP A 79 19.39 6.06 -2.84
C ASP A 79 18.28 6.53 -1.89
N GLU A 80 17.30 7.31 -2.40
CA GLU A 80 16.09 7.66 -1.65
C GLU A 80 15.28 6.40 -1.29
N ALA A 81 15.14 5.46 -2.23
CA ALA A 81 14.46 4.19 -1.98
C ALA A 81 15.23 3.32 -0.97
N LYS A 82 16.57 3.29 -1.02
CA LYS A 82 17.40 2.60 -0.03
C LYS A 82 17.24 3.20 1.36
N GLN A 83 17.28 4.52 1.48
CA GLN A 83 17.06 5.22 2.76
C GLN A 83 15.73 4.80 3.41
N LEU A 84 14.66 4.64 2.63
CA LEU A 84 13.37 4.16 3.13
C LEU A 84 13.41 2.69 3.54
N ASN A 85 13.99 1.84 2.69
CA ASN A 85 13.81 0.39 2.74
C ASN A 85 14.86 -0.35 3.58
N GLU A 86 16.09 0.12 3.59
CA GLU A 86 17.18 -0.52 4.32
C GLU A 86 16.93 -0.42 5.81
N LYS A 87 17.46 -1.40 6.55
CA LYS A 87 17.27 -1.46 7.99
C LYS A 87 18.03 -0.31 8.68
N VAL A 88 17.63 -0.01 9.92
CA VAL A 88 18.27 1.03 10.74
C VAL A 88 19.76 0.75 10.97
N ASP A 89 20.14 -0.51 11.18
CA ASP A 89 21.55 -0.94 11.30
C ASP A 89 22.35 -0.80 10.00
N GLN A 90 21.68 -0.57 8.86
CA GLN A 90 22.26 -0.33 7.54
C GLN A 90 22.16 1.14 7.12
N GLY A 91 21.65 2.03 7.99
CA GLY A 91 21.52 3.46 7.71
C GLY A 91 20.20 3.90 7.06
N GLY A 92 19.23 2.99 6.92
CA GLY A 92 17.88 3.31 6.45
C GLY A 92 16.85 3.44 7.59
N LEU A 93 15.57 3.51 7.24
CA LEU A 93 14.45 3.63 8.20
C LEU A 93 13.74 2.31 8.51
N GLY A 94 14.05 1.24 7.76
CA GLY A 94 13.43 -0.07 7.91
C GLY A 94 11.98 -0.15 7.41
N TYR A 95 11.52 0.82 6.61
CA TYR A 95 10.14 0.92 6.11
C TYR A 95 9.87 0.14 4.84
N LYS A 96 10.63 -0.93 4.57
CA LYS A 96 10.39 -1.81 3.41
C LYS A 96 9.05 -2.52 3.47
N THR A 97 8.63 -2.90 4.68
CA THR A 97 7.40 -3.66 4.92
C THR A 97 6.57 -3.08 6.07
N SER A 98 6.85 -1.83 6.45
CA SER A 98 6.22 -1.13 7.58
C SER A 98 6.00 0.34 7.23
N MET A 99 5.11 0.97 8.00
CA MET A 99 4.91 2.41 8.03
C MET A 99 5.55 3.00 9.29
N PRO A 100 5.69 4.33 9.40
CA PRO A 100 6.10 4.99 10.64
C PRO A 100 5.29 4.55 11.87
N GLU A 101 5.88 4.71 13.05
CA GLU A 101 5.25 4.32 14.30
C GLU A 101 3.92 5.06 14.51
N GLY A 102 2.89 4.32 14.91
CA GLY A 102 1.54 4.87 15.15
C GLY A 102 0.66 5.01 13.90
N TRP A 103 1.22 4.85 12.70
CA TRP A 103 0.45 4.94 11.46
C TRP A 103 -0.57 3.80 11.34
N ILE A 104 -1.82 4.14 10.99
CA ILE A 104 -2.90 3.20 10.72
C ILE A 104 -3.59 3.52 9.37
N PHE A 105 -4.29 2.53 8.80
CA PHE A 105 -5.06 2.77 7.57
C PHE A 105 -6.13 3.84 7.77
N GLY A 106 -6.12 4.84 6.89
CA GLY A 106 -6.91 6.07 7.01
C GLY A 106 -6.06 7.31 7.35
N ASP A 107 -4.86 7.12 7.88
CA ASP A 107 -3.87 8.19 8.00
C ASP A 107 -3.30 8.58 6.65
N ASN A 108 -2.49 9.64 6.62
CA ASN A 108 -1.90 10.14 5.39
C ASN A 108 -0.94 9.09 4.80
N PRO A 109 -1.21 8.54 3.60
CA PRO A 109 -0.36 7.49 3.03
C PRO A 109 1.07 8.00 2.76
N ILE A 110 1.27 9.30 2.47
CA ILE A 110 2.59 9.85 2.13
C ILE A 110 3.55 9.96 3.32
N GLU A 111 3.07 9.69 4.54
CA GLU A 111 3.82 9.90 5.78
C GLU A 111 5.14 9.12 5.81
N ARG A 112 5.17 7.92 5.22
CA ARG A 112 6.40 7.13 5.04
C ARG A 112 7.49 7.89 4.30
N ILE A 113 7.11 8.62 3.24
CA ILE A 113 8.04 9.36 2.38
C ILE A 113 8.48 10.66 3.08
N THR A 114 7.54 11.38 3.69
CA THR A 114 7.84 12.65 4.37
C THR A 114 8.66 12.45 5.64
N THR A 115 8.48 11.33 6.36
CA THR A 115 9.31 10.97 7.53
C THR A 115 10.77 10.78 7.15
N ALA A 116 11.06 10.35 5.92
CA ALA A 116 12.42 10.28 5.39
C ALA A 116 13.01 11.63 4.95
N GLY A 117 12.25 12.72 5.10
CA GLY A 117 12.66 14.05 4.63
C GLY A 117 12.59 14.21 3.11
N ILE A 118 11.93 13.29 2.40
CA ILE A 118 11.81 13.31 0.95
C ILE A 118 10.59 14.16 0.56
N GLN A 119 10.83 15.25 -0.18
CA GLN A 119 9.78 16.10 -0.72
C GLN A 119 9.26 15.53 -2.04
N VAL A 120 7.93 15.44 -2.18
CA VAL A 120 7.27 14.95 -3.40
C VAL A 120 6.59 16.10 -4.14
N ASN A 121 6.92 16.24 -5.42
CA ASN A 121 6.21 17.10 -6.35
C ASN A 121 5.08 16.29 -6.99
N TYR A 122 3.84 16.63 -6.65
CA TYR A 122 2.66 15.96 -7.16
C TYR A 122 2.37 16.37 -8.61
N ASN A 123 2.07 15.39 -9.45
CA ASN A 123 1.62 15.60 -10.83
C ASN A 123 0.12 15.31 -11.01
N LYS A 124 -0.52 14.76 -9.98
CA LYS A 124 -1.96 14.46 -9.92
C LYS A 124 -2.52 14.96 -8.60
N SER A 125 -3.75 15.46 -8.62
CA SER A 125 -4.53 15.67 -7.39
C SER A 125 -5.07 14.32 -6.93
N ILE A 126 -4.77 13.93 -5.68
CA ILE A 126 -5.23 12.66 -5.12
C ILE A 126 -5.98 12.94 -3.81
N PRO A 127 -7.16 12.31 -3.60
CA PRO A 127 -7.88 12.41 -2.35
C PRO A 127 -7.23 11.50 -1.28
N LEU A 128 -6.01 11.85 -0.86
CA LEU A 128 -5.23 11.05 0.11
C LEU A 128 -5.89 10.96 1.50
N HIS A 129 -6.92 11.76 1.77
CA HIS A 129 -7.42 12.05 3.12
C HIS A 129 -8.91 11.73 3.33
N TYR A 130 -9.57 11.02 2.39
CA TYR A 130 -11.03 10.78 2.45
C TYR A 130 -11.45 9.31 2.46
N TRP A 131 -10.60 8.42 2.97
CA TRP A 131 -11.03 7.03 3.18
C TRP A 131 -11.60 6.84 4.59
N LYS A 132 -12.75 6.16 4.69
CA LYS A 132 -13.34 5.77 5.98
C LYS A 132 -13.10 4.29 6.23
N PRO A 133 -12.52 3.91 7.39
CA PRO A 133 -12.36 2.52 7.75
C PRO A 133 -13.68 1.75 7.70
N TRP A 134 -13.69 0.66 6.93
CA TRP A 134 -14.82 -0.25 6.92
C TRP A 134 -14.90 -1.01 8.24
N ASN A 135 -16.11 -1.13 8.76
CA ASN A 135 -16.41 -1.89 9.96
C ASN A 135 -17.49 -2.92 9.68
N LYS A 136 -17.24 -4.17 10.09
CA LYS A 136 -18.24 -5.22 10.05
C LYS A 136 -19.50 -4.80 10.81
N ARG A 137 -20.68 -4.98 10.22
CA ARG A 137 -21.95 -4.54 10.82
C ARG A 137 -22.21 -5.33 12.10
N LYS A 138 -22.82 -4.70 13.11
CA LYS A 138 -23.13 -5.34 14.41
C LYS A 138 -23.88 -6.67 14.27
N ARG A 139 -24.86 -6.72 13.36
CA ARG A 139 -25.65 -7.93 13.09
C ARG A 139 -24.79 -9.10 12.56
N ASP A 140 -23.77 -8.79 11.76
CA ASP A 140 -22.92 -9.80 11.14
C ASP A 140 -21.92 -10.32 12.19
N LYS A 141 -21.44 -9.44 13.08
CA LYS A 141 -20.66 -9.85 14.27
C LYS A 141 -21.45 -10.77 15.21
N LEU A 142 -22.75 -10.47 15.43
CA LEU A 142 -23.63 -11.31 16.25
C LEU A 142 -23.85 -12.69 15.62
N LYS A 143 -24.01 -12.76 14.30
CA LYS A 143 -24.11 -14.03 13.58
C LYS A 143 -22.85 -14.88 13.75
N ASP A 144 -21.67 -14.30 13.53
CA ASP A 144 -20.40 -15.03 13.75
C ASP A 144 -20.29 -15.57 15.18
N PHE A 145 -20.67 -14.75 16.16
CA PHE A 145 -20.65 -15.15 17.57
C PHE A 145 -21.55 -16.36 17.83
N ILE A 146 -22.77 -16.33 17.30
CA ILE A 146 -23.72 -17.44 17.43
C ILE A 146 -23.21 -18.69 16.70
N SER A 147 -22.72 -18.56 15.46
CA SER A 147 -22.16 -19.69 14.70
C SER A 147 -21.00 -20.36 15.43
N ARG A 148 -20.07 -19.58 16.01
CA ARG A 148 -18.95 -20.09 16.82
C ARG A 148 -19.40 -20.77 18.10
N GLN A 149 -20.43 -20.25 18.77
CA GLN A 149 -20.98 -20.89 19.98
C GLN A 149 -21.71 -22.21 19.67
N LEU A 150 -22.27 -22.33 18.47
CA LEU A 150 -23.04 -23.50 18.05
C LEU A 150 -22.21 -24.53 17.24
N GLY A 151 -20.92 -24.28 16.98
CA GLY A 151 -20.03 -25.22 16.31
C GLY A 151 -20.34 -25.43 14.82
N PHE A 152 -20.98 -24.45 14.18
CA PHE A 152 -21.22 -24.44 12.73
C PHE A 152 -20.09 -23.67 12.02
N ASP A 153 -18.88 -24.24 12.01
CA ASP A 153 -17.74 -23.75 11.22
C ASP A 153 -17.57 -24.61 9.95
#